data_AF-A0A960T313-F1
#
_entry.id   AF-A0A960T313-F1
#
_cell.length_a   1.000
_cell.length_b   1.000
_cell.length_c   1.000
_cell.angle_alpha   90.00
_cell.angle_beta   90.00
_cell.angle_gamma   90.00
#
_symmetry.space_group_name_H-M   'P 1'
#
loop_
_entity.id
_entity.type
_entity.pdbx_description
1 polymer ?
#
loop_
_entity_poly.entity_id
_entity_poly.type
_entity_poly.pdbx_seq_one_letter_code
_entity_poly.pdbx_strand_id
1 'polypeptide(L)'
;KPGDGYGLVNEGYGGIPVKEKGVYRFSVHARAVDGYAGGLVVRLVRISGEQLAEQRVDALTPEWKRHAVELTSSITDPDARLQVVMDTPGSVDLDVVSLFPKDTWNQRENGLRADLVRMLADMKPGFMRFPGGCIVEGNDLPNAYRWKDTVGPIWERKQNWNRWIQDDPKRPDHHYHQTYGLGFFEFFQLCEDIGAAPVPVLNCGMSCQFQAGQLVPADELDEWVQDAIDLVEFANGPVTSKWGKLRADMGHPEPFGMKHLGIGNEQWGEEYFKRYEVFYKALKRSNPEITLITTSGPGVDDGNWRFAWDKFRKGTPAEVVDEHYYRPPLWFLEHAARYDSYDRKGPKVFAGEFAAHRADRVSALDAAVCEAAFMTGLLRNADLVTMSCYAPLLAREGYVQWTPDLIWFDATRVMPTPSYHIQAMFGNNRPDRVVSSKLEDNDATSEPAGKAGLGTWDTQAEFKDLVIRRDRDVVFRSGDGIDGFTSNSGEWNGEGNLIRQTAAAEPAVVMVDQPVGGDCTISVKARKTGGSEGFLILFRSGDGS
;
A
#
# COMPACT_ATOMS: atom_id res chain seq x y z
N LYS A 1 -33.50 16.60 19.44
CA LYS A 1 -32.81 15.31 19.73
C LYS A 1 -31.73 15.11 18.67
N PRO A 2 -30.85 14.09 18.71
CA PRO A 2 -30.45 13.50 17.43
C PRO A 2 -31.72 13.37 16.58
N GLY A 3 -31.87 14.17 15.52
CA GLY A 3 -33.11 14.25 14.73
C GLY A 3 -34.12 15.37 15.01
N ASP A 4 -33.74 16.56 15.50
CA ASP A 4 -34.60 17.77 15.34
C ASP A 4 -34.19 18.66 14.15
N GLY A 5 -33.31 18.18 13.29
CA GLY A 5 -32.94 18.78 12.00
C GLY A 5 -32.65 17.70 10.96
N TYR A 6 -32.92 17.99 9.68
CA TYR A 6 -32.53 17.13 8.56
C TYR A 6 -31.04 17.31 8.30
N GLY A 7 -30.29 16.22 8.21
CA GLY A 7 -28.84 16.26 8.03
C GLY A 7 -28.24 14.91 7.65
N LEU A 8 -26.97 14.95 7.27
CA LEU A 8 -26.17 13.80 6.89
C LEU A 8 -25.19 13.45 8.02
N VAL A 9 -24.96 12.17 8.23
CA VAL A 9 -23.88 11.66 9.09
C VAL A 9 -22.97 10.79 8.22
N ASN A 10 -21.68 11.09 8.20
CA ASN A 10 -20.67 10.27 7.53
C ASN A 10 -19.86 9.49 8.57
N GLU A 11 -19.81 8.17 8.39
CA GLU A 11 -19.15 7.24 9.31
C GLU A 11 -17.65 7.09 9.09
N GLY A 12 -17.12 7.79 8.09
CA GLY A 12 -15.78 7.57 7.58
C GLY A 12 -15.62 6.16 7.03
N TYR A 13 -14.35 5.76 6.92
CA TYR A 13 -14.00 4.38 6.64
C TYR A 13 -13.90 3.68 8.00
N GLY A 14 -15.03 3.23 8.56
CA GLY A 14 -15.07 2.57 9.88
C GLY A 14 -14.56 3.44 11.04
N GLY A 15 -14.90 4.73 11.01
CA GLY A 15 -14.48 5.72 12.00
C GLY A 15 -13.68 6.88 11.41
N ILE A 16 -13.82 8.07 12.00
CA ILE A 16 -12.98 9.24 11.73
C ILE A 16 -12.12 9.49 12.97
N PRO A 17 -10.82 9.17 12.94
CA PRO A 17 -9.94 9.40 14.07
C PRO A 17 -9.67 10.90 14.21
N VAL A 18 -10.00 11.45 15.37
CA VAL A 18 -9.73 12.83 15.74
C VAL A 18 -8.79 12.92 16.93
N LYS A 19 -7.92 13.93 16.96
CA LYS A 19 -6.99 14.20 18.05
C LYS A 19 -7.43 15.47 18.78
N GLU A 20 -7.27 15.50 20.10
CA GLU A 20 -7.44 16.70 20.90
C GLU A 20 -6.60 17.85 20.31
N LYS A 21 -7.22 19.02 20.10
CA LYS A 21 -6.63 20.20 19.44
C LYS A 21 -6.21 19.97 17.98
N GLY A 22 -6.50 18.81 17.41
CA GLY A 22 -6.34 18.54 15.99
C GLY A 22 -7.29 19.42 15.18
N VAL A 23 -6.78 20.00 14.09
CA VAL A 23 -7.55 20.83 13.17
C VAL A 23 -7.92 20.03 11.93
N TYR A 24 -9.19 20.11 11.53
CA TYR A 24 -9.76 19.39 10.40
C TYR A 24 -10.41 20.38 9.44
N ARG A 25 -10.02 20.32 8.18
CA ARG A 25 -10.57 21.15 7.11
C ARG A 25 -11.78 20.45 6.52
N PHE A 26 -12.96 21.02 6.76
CA PHE A 26 -14.18 20.60 6.09
C PHE A 26 -14.40 21.48 4.86
N SER A 27 -14.87 20.88 3.76
CA SER A 27 -15.43 21.63 2.63
C SER A 27 -16.61 20.91 2.00
N VAL A 28 -17.48 21.68 1.36
CA VAL A 28 -18.66 21.18 0.64
C VAL A 28 -18.99 22.14 -0.51
N HIS A 29 -19.41 21.61 -1.66
CA HIS A 29 -20.15 22.40 -2.62
C HIS A 29 -21.61 22.35 -2.23
N ALA A 30 -22.27 23.50 -2.12
CA ALA A 30 -23.65 23.57 -1.72
C ALA A 30 -24.41 24.64 -2.49
N ARG A 31 -25.71 24.45 -2.65
CA ARG A 31 -26.65 25.50 -3.07
C ARG A 31 -27.99 25.38 -2.34
N ALA A 32 -28.62 26.52 -2.15
CA ALA A 32 -29.98 26.63 -1.65
C ALA A 32 -30.99 26.19 -2.73
N VAL A 33 -32.02 25.45 -2.31
CA VAL A 33 -33.13 25.01 -3.17
C VAL A 33 -34.44 25.54 -2.59
N ASP A 34 -35.42 25.82 -3.46
CA ASP A 34 -36.78 26.23 -3.07
C ASP A 34 -36.86 27.39 -2.06
N GLY A 35 -35.97 28.38 -2.21
CA GLY A 35 -35.95 29.57 -1.36
C GLY A 35 -35.34 29.34 0.04
N TYR A 36 -34.58 28.26 0.23
CA TYR A 36 -33.80 28.05 1.45
C TYR A 36 -32.89 29.27 1.75
N ALA A 37 -33.01 29.81 2.97
CA ALA A 37 -32.29 31.00 3.40
C ALA A 37 -31.33 30.73 4.58
N GLY A 38 -31.21 29.47 5.01
CA GLY A 38 -30.33 29.05 6.08
C GLY A 38 -28.92 28.68 5.62
N GLY A 39 -28.08 28.32 6.59
CA GLY A 39 -26.72 27.83 6.38
C GLY A 39 -26.59 26.33 6.69
N LEU A 40 -25.37 25.88 7.01
CA LEU A 40 -25.11 24.51 7.48
C LEU A 40 -24.39 24.55 8.83
N VAL A 41 -24.71 23.61 9.71
CA VAL A 41 -23.95 23.31 10.92
C VAL A 41 -23.15 22.05 10.69
N VAL A 42 -21.83 22.16 10.81
CA VAL A 42 -20.88 21.06 10.60
C VAL A 42 -20.32 20.66 11.95
N ARG A 43 -20.36 19.37 12.28
CA ARG A 43 -19.90 18.84 13.57
C ARG A 43 -19.01 17.64 13.42
N LEU A 44 -18.07 17.51 14.36
CA LEU A 44 -17.48 16.23 14.72
C LEU A 44 -18.17 15.76 15.99
N VAL A 45 -18.66 14.53 16.01
CA VAL A 45 -19.36 13.95 17.18
C VAL A 45 -18.83 12.56 17.49
N ARG A 46 -18.93 12.13 18.74
CA ARG A 46 -18.79 10.71 19.11
C ARG A 46 -19.96 9.89 18.58
N ILE A 47 -19.79 8.57 18.57
CA ILE A 47 -20.91 7.62 18.36
C ILE A 47 -22.03 7.83 19.39
N SER A 48 -21.70 8.23 20.62
CA SER A 48 -22.69 8.56 21.66
C SER A 48 -23.53 9.81 21.34
N GLY A 49 -23.14 10.59 20.31
CA GLY A 49 -23.74 11.87 19.97
C GLY A 49 -23.11 13.07 20.70
N GLU A 50 -22.11 12.84 21.56
CA GLU A 50 -21.36 13.92 22.22
C GLU A 50 -20.60 14.74 21.17
N GLN A 51 -20.76 16.06 21.21
CA GLN A 51 -20.12 16.98 20.26
C GLN A 51 -18.64 17.20 20.60
N LEU A 52 -17.77 17.04 19.61
CA LEU A 52 -16.32 17.23 19.70
C LEU A 52 -15.87 18.57 19.11
N ALA A 53 -16.52 19.00 18.02
CA ALA A 53 -16.30 20.28 17.37
C ALA A 53 -17.57 20.72 16.64
N GLU A 54 -17.77 22.02 16.48
CA GLU A 54 -18.84 22.59 15.66
C GLU A 54 -18.32 23.83 14.91
N GLN A 55 -18.78 24.00 13.68
CA GLN A 55 -18.66 25.22 12.90
C GLN A 55 -19.92 25.47 12.09
N ARG A 56 -20.09 26.72 11.63
CA ARG A 56 -21.20 27.11 10.77
C ARG A 56 -20.71 27.55 9.40
N VAL A 57 -21.40 27.09 8.38
CA VAL A 57 -21.36 27.68 7.04
C VAL A 57 -22.50 28.68 6.96
N ASP A 58 -22.19 29.89 6.50
CA ASP A 58 -23.17 30.97 6.34
C ASP A 58 -24.31 30.60 5.37
N ALA A 59 -25.30 31.48 5.28
CA ALA A 59 -26.47 31.28 4.43
C ALA A 59 -26.08 30.92 2.98
N LEU A 60 -26.69 29.84 2.48
CA LEU A 60 -26.46 29.35 1.13
C LEU A 60 -27.16 30.24 0.09
N THR A 61 -26.66 30.22 -1.15
CA THR A 61 -27.30 30.90 -2.28
C THR A 61 -27.76 29.90 -3.34
N PRO A 62 -28.64 30.28 -4.29
CA PRO A 62 -29.10 29.36 -5.34
C PRO A 62 -28.00 28.86 -6.29
N GLU A 63 -26.85 29.54 -6.33
CA GLU A 63 -25.69 29.13 -7.11
C GLU A 63 -24.81 28.14 -6.36
N TRP A 64 -24.30 27.12 -7.06
CA TRP A 64 -23.29 26.22 -6.50
C TRP A 64 -22.05 27.00 -6.07
N LYS A 65 -21.71 26.90 -4.79
CA LYS A 65 -20.50 27.50 -4.23
C LYS A 65 -19.78 26.51 -3.33
N ARG A 66 -18.45 26.59 -3.34
CA ARG A 66 -17.62 25.88 -2.37
C ARG A 66 -17.61 26.65 -1.07
N HIS A 67 -17.91 25.96 0.02
CA HIS A 67 -17.82 26.45 1.39
C HIS A 67 -16.76 25.64 2.13
N ALA A 68 -16.03 26.28 3.05
CA ALA A 68 -15.01 25.62 3.85
C ALA A 68 -14.93 26.23 5.25
N VAL A 69 -14.70 25.37 6.25
CA VAL A 69 -14.52 25.75 7.65
C VAL A 69 -13.47 24.85 8.32
N GLU A 70 -12.81 25.34 9.36
CA GLU A 70 -11.87 24.54 10.17
C GLU A 70 -12.52 24.13 11.51
N LEU A 71 -12.56 22.83 11.77
CA LEU A 71 -13.05 22.23 13.01
C LEU A 71 -11.84 21.90 13.89
N THR A 72 -11.86 22.30 15.16
CA THR A 72 -10.85 21.91 16.14
C THR A 72 -11.47 20.97 17.16
N SER A 73 -11.00 19.72 17.22
CA SER A 73 -11.57 18.74 18.15
C SER A 73 -11.19 19.07 19.60
N SER A 74 -12.17 19.06 20.50
CA SER A 74 -11.97 19.27 21.94
C SER A 74 -11.33 18.06 22.64
N ILE A 75 -11.37 16.89 22.02
CA ILE A 75 -10.85 15.63 22.58
C ILE A 75 -10.28 14.70 21.50
N THR A 76 -9.48 13.72 21.93
CA THR A 76 -9.07 12.60 21.09
C THR A 76 -10.16 11.54 21.07
N ASP A 77 -10.58 11.12 19.89
CA ASP A 77 -11.56 10.06 19.69
C ASP A 77 -11.18 9.23 18.45
N PRO A 78 -11.02 7.90 18.54
CA PRO A 78 -10.61 7.09 17.40
C PRO A 78 -11.74 6.87 16.38
N ASP A 79 -12.99 7.18 16.74
CA ASP A 79 -14.19 6.72 16.05
C ASP A 79 -15.26 7.83 16.01
N ALA A 80 -14.86 9.06 15.68
CA ALA A 80 -15.78 10.17 15.51
C ALA A 80 -16.60 10.06 14.21
N ARG A 81 -17.65 10.87 14.10
CA ARG A 81 -18.55 10.99 12.95
C ARG A 81 -18.62 12.44 12.50
N LEU A 82 -18.68 12.65 11.19
CA LEU A 82 -18.95 13.97 10.60
C LEU A 82 -20.46 14.14 10.46
N GLN A 83 -21.02 15.22 11.02
CA GLN A 83 -22.40 15.60 10.79
C GLN A 83 -22.47 16.90 9.99
N VAL A 84 -23.37 16.95 9.00
CA VAL A 84 -23.71 18.17 8.27
C VAL A 84 -25.23 18.35 8.39
N VAL A 85 -25.66 19.40 9.08
CA VAL A 85 -27.06 19.60 9.45
C VAL A 85 -27.54 20.95 8.94
N MET A 86 -28.75 21.02 8.41
CA MET A 86 -29.39 22.28 8.05
C MET A 86 -29.79 23.04 9.31
N ASP A 87 -29.57 24.36 9.36
CA ASP A 87 -29.92 25.16 10.54
C ASP A 87 -31.35 25.69 10.55
N THR A 88 -32.04 25.60 9.42
CA THR A 88 -33.46 25.93 9.26
C THR A 88 -34.14 24.88 8.36
N PRO A 89 -35.48 24.76 8.40
CA PRO A 89 -36.20 23.87 7.50
C PRO A 89 -36.11 24.32 6.04
N GLY A 90 -35.91 23.37 5.11
CA GLY A 90 -35.91 23.62 3.67
C GLY A 90 -35.19 22.52 2.90
N SER A 91 -34.70 22.86 1.71
CA SER A 91 -33.98 21.94 0.82
C SER A 91 -32.62 22.52 0.41
N VAL A 92 -31.59 21.68 0.37
CA VAL A 92 -30.25 22.03 -0.11
C VAL A 92 -29.74 20.91 -1.00
N ASP A 93 -28.99 21.28 -2.03
CA ASP A 93 -28.17 20.31 -2.78
C ASP A 93 -26.74 20.38 -2.23
N LEU A 94 -26.12 19.22 -2.02
CA LEU A 94 -24.75 19.08 -1.54
C LEU A 94 -23.94 18.22 -2.53
N ASP A 95 -22.70 18.60 -2.75
CA ASP A 95 -21.74 17.83 -3.54
C ASP A 95 -20.33 17.97 -2.95
N VAL A 96 -19.45 17.00 -3.22
CA VAL A 96 -18.04 16.98 -2.80
C VAL A 96 -17.86 17.31 -1.30
N VAL A 97 -18.62 16.63 -0.45
CA VAL A 97 -18.45 16.71 1.02
C VAL A 97 -17.09 16.10 1.37
N SER A 98 -16.21 16.89 1.97
CA SER A 98 -14.82 16.51 2.24
C SER A 98 -14.41 16.93 3.65
N LEU A 99 -13.61 16.08 4.30
CA LEU A 99 -13.01 16.35 5.59
C LEU A 99 -11.59 15.78 5.61
N PHE A 100 -10.59 16.64 5.75
CA PHE A 100 -9.19 16.24 5.88
C PHE A 100 -8.60 16.73 7.20
N PRO A 101 -7.75 15.93 7.88
CA PRO A 101 -6.89 16.50 8.90
C PRO A 101 -5.97 17.56 8.27
N LYS A 102 -5.63 18.59 9.03
CA LYS A 102 -4.63 19.59 8.61
C LYS A 102 -3.22 18.99 8.56
N ASP A 103 -2.98 18.01 9.43
CA ASP A 103 -1.73 17.26 9.54
C ASP A 103 -1.69 16.10 8.53
N THR A 104 -1.37 16.44 7.29
CA THR A 104 -1.11 15.51 6.18
C THR A 104 0.39 15.42 5.91
N TRP A 105 0.80 14.40 5.13
CA TRP A 105 2.18 14.29 4.69
C TRP A 105 2.65 15.56 3.98
N ASN A 106 3.83 16.06 4.35
CA ASN A 106 4.39 17.34 3.88
C ASN A 106 3.44 18.53 4.02
N GLN A 107 2.45 18.48 4.92
CA GLN A 107 1.42 19.51 5.14
C GLN A 107 0.65 19.89 3.87
N ARG A 108 0.60 18.99 2.86
CA ARG A 108 -0.12 19.24 1.60
C ARG A 108 -1.62 19.31 1.88
N GLU A 109 -2.27 20.37 1.43
CA GLU A 109 -3.73 20.47 1.57
C GLU A 109 -4.42 19.29 0.88
N ASN A 110 -5.34 18.63 1.58
CA ASN A 110 -6.01 17.42 1.13
C ASN A 110 -5.04 16.29 0.71
N GLY A 111 -3.85 16.27 1.32
CA GLY A 111 -2.79 15.31 1.03
C GLY A 111 -2.97 13.95 1.69
N LEU A 112 -1.89 13.19 1.68
CA LEU A 112 -1.88 11.79 2.10
C LEU A 112 -1.73 11.62 3.61
N ARG A 113 -2.21 10.49 4.12
CA ARG A 113 -2.10 10.11 5.53
C ARG A 113 -0.64 9.90 5.91
N ALA A 114 -0.13 10.71 6.85
CA ALA A 114 1.31 10.87 7.07
C ALA A 114 2.03 9.61 7.62
N ASP A 115 1.38 8.82 8.47
CA ASP A 115 1.94 7.58 9.02
C ASP A 115 2.12 6.50 7.93
N LEU A 116 1.16 6.36 7.01
CA LEU A 116 1.29 5.47 5.85
C LEU A 116 2.41 5.91 4.91
N VAL A 117 2.49 7.20 4.58
CA VAL A 117 3.56 7.70 3.70
C VAL A 117 4.93 7.54 4.35
N ARG A 118 5.03 7.74 5.67
CA ARG A 118 6.27 7.49 6.41
C ARG A 118 6.77 6.05 6.23
N MET A 119 5.88 5.05 6.34
CA MET A 119 6.25 3.65 6.10
C MET A 119 6.82 3.43 4.69
N LEU A 120 6.28 4.12 3.68
CA LEU A 120 6.78 4.05 2.31
C LEU A 120 8.14 4.74 2.19
N ALA A 121 8.31 5.92 2.77
CA ALA A 121 9.57 6.66 2.76
C ALA A 121 10.70 5.89 3.46
N ASP A 122 10.42 5.27 4.61
CA ASP A 122 11.39 4.51 5.41
C ASP A 122 11.88 3.25 4.68
N MET A 123 11.09 2.70 3.75
CA MET A 123 11.49 1.58 2.89
C MET A 123 12.52 2.00 1.82
N LYS A 124 12.65 3.30 1.53
CA LYS A 124 13.48 3.88 0.46
C LYS A 124 13.29 3.21 -0.91
N PRO A 125 12.05 3.17 -1.43
CA PRO A 125 11.76 2.55 -2.72
C PRO A 125 12.49 3.27 -3.86
N GLY A 126 13.07 2.50 -4.79
CA GLY A 126 13.66 3.07 -6.00
C GLY A 126 12.61 3.57 -7.01
N PHE A 127 11.39 3.05 -6.95
CA PHE A 127 10.28 3.43 -7.82
C PHE A 127 8.92 3.10 -7.17
N MET A 128 7.84 3.63 -7.74
CA MET A 128 6.46 3.25 -7.40
C MET A 128 5.64 3.01 -8.67
N ARG A 129 4.98 1.85 -8.75
CA ARG A 129 4.08 1.44 -9.84
C ARG A 129 2.64 1.83 -9.51
N PHE A 130 1.93 2.49 -10.42
CA PHE A 130 0.56 2.99 -10.22
C PHE A 130 -0.16 3.20 -11.57
N PRO A 131 -1.50 3.12 -11.70
CA PRO A 131 -2.48 2.74 -10.69
C PRO A 131 -2.70 1.22 -10.62
N GLY A 132 -1.87 0.42 -11.30
CA GLY A 132 -2.06 -1.02 -11.54
C GLY A 132 -2.41 -1.91 -10.33
N GLY A 133 -2.58 -3.22 -10.53
CA GLY A 133 -2.52 -3.95 -11.79
C GLY A 133 -3.85 -3.95 -12.53
N CYS A 134 -4.65 -4.96 -12.25
CA CYS A 134 -5.95 -5.25 -12.86
C CYS A 134 -6.91 -4.03 -12.98
N ILE A 135 -6.81 -3.02 -12.11
CA ILE A 135 -7.66 -1.82 -12.14
C ILE A 135 -7.44 -0.96 -13.40
N VAL A 136 -6.24 -0.99 -13.98
CA VAL A 136 -5.91 -0.32 -15.25
C VAL A 136 -6.77 -0.87 -16.39
N GLU A 137 -7.01 -2.18 -16.35
CA GLU A 137 -7.73 -2.91 -17.39
C GLU A 137 -9.24 -2.64 -17.33
N GLY A 138 -9.77 -2.54 -16.10
CA GLY A 138 -11.21 -2.55 -15.85
C GLY A 138 -11.86 -3.90 -16.12
N ASN A 139 -13.08 -4.09 -15.65
CA ASN A 139 -13.87 -5.28 -16.02
C ASN A 139 -14.28 -5.24 -17.49
N ASP A 140 -14.67 -4.05 -17.95
CA ASP A 140 -14.99 -3.68 -19.32
C ASP A 140 -14.29 -2.35 -19.68
N LEU A 141 -14.35 -1.94 -20.95
CA LEU A 141 -13.67 -0.70 -21.39
C LEU A 141 -14.19 0.57 -20.71
N PRO A 142 -15.51 0.76 -20.47
CA PRO A 142 -16.01 1.88 -19.69
C PRO A 142 -15.49 1.95 -18.25
N ASN A 143 -15.18 0.80 -17.63
CA ASN A 143 -14.61 0.73 -16.29
C ASN A 143 -13.06 0.85 -16.26
N ALA A 144 -12.37 0.85 -17.40
CA ALA A 144 -10.92 1.02 -17.43
C ALA A 144 -10.45 2.31 -16.73
N TYR A 145 -9.29 2.29 -16.09
CA TYR A 145 -8.73 3.47 -15.42
C TYR A 145 -8.21 4.47 -16.46
N ARG A 146 -8.80 5.66 -16.52
CA ARG A 146 -8.42 6.74 -17.44
C ARG A 146 -7.76 7.88 -16.66
N TRP A 147 -6.45 8.08 -16.87
CA TRP A 147 -5.68 9.04 -16.07
C TRP A 147 -6.21 10.48 -16.18
N LYS A 148 -6.76 10.86 -17.34
CA LYS A 148 -7.35 12.18 -17.59
C LYS A 148 -8.55 12.48 -16.68
N ASP A 149 -9.27 11.45 -16.22
CA ASP A 149 -10.38 11.58 -15.27
C ASP A 149 -9.89 11.82 -13.83
N THR A 150 -8.58 11.82 -13.60
CA THR A 150 -7.95 11.85 -12.26
C THR A 150 -7.15 13.13 -11.98
N VAL A 151 -7.13 14.06 -12.93
CA VAL A 151 -6.41 15.33 -12.84
C VAL A 151 -7.40 16.50 -12.92
N GLY A 152 -6.93 17.69 -12.60
CA GLY A 152 -7.78 18.87 -12.47
C GLY A 152 -8.57 18.92 -11.16
N PRO A 153 -9.52 19.86 -11.05
CA PRO A 153 -10.32 20.06 -9.85
C PRO A 153 -11.15 18.82 -9.50
N ILE A 154 -11.21 18.46 -8.21
CA ILE A 154 -11.86 17.23 -7.75
C ILE A 154 -13.35 17.14 -8.14
N TRP A 155 -14.06 18.27 -8.23
CA TRP A 155 -15.46 18.33 -8.63
C TRP A 155 -15.68 18.12 -10.14
N GLU A 156 -14.61 18.12 -10.94
CA GLU A 156 -14.65 17.80 -12.38
C GLU A 156 -14.16 16.37 -12.66
N ARG A 157 -13.58 15.68 -11.66
CA ARG A 157 -13.08 14.30 -11.81
C ARG A 157 -14.25 13.33 -11.91
N LYS A 158 -14.24 12.50 -12.96
CA LYS A 158 -15.32 11.54 -13.23
C LYS A 158 -15.09 10.27 -12.42
N GLN A 159 -15.78 10.12 -11.30
CA GLN A 159 -15.70 8.90 -10.47
C GLN A 159 -16.03 7.63 -11.27
N ASN A 160 -15.41 6.53 -10.88
CA ASN A 160 -15.67 5.20 -11.42
C ASN A 160 -15.89 4.21 -10.28
N TRP A 161 -16.56 3.08 -10.52
CA TRP A 161 -16.64 2.03 -9.52
C TRP A 161 -15.29 1.30 -9.41
N ASN A 162 -14.93 0.84 -8.21
CA ASN A 162 -13.67 0.12 -8.04
C ASN A 162 -13.84 -1.33 -8.50
N ARG A 163 -13.00 -1.83 -9.41
CA ARG A 163 -13.18 -3.19 -9.93
C ARG A 163 -13.12 -4.30 -8.89
N TRP A 164 -12.40 -4.05 -7.80
CA TRP A 164 -12.23 -4.98 -6.67
C TRP A 164 -13.50 -5.13 -5.81
N ILE A 165 -14.56 -4.40 -6.14
CA ILE A 165 -15.93 -4.60 -5.65
C ILE A 165 -16.42 -6.05 -5.84
N GLN A 166 -15.99 -6.76 -6.89
CA GLN A 166 -16.50 -8.09 -7.24
C GLN A 166 -15.74 -9.23 -6.55
N ASP A 167 -14.62 -8.92 -5.90
CA ASP A 167 -13.67 -9.92 -5.40
C ASP A 167 -13.79 -10.16 -3.88
N ASP A 168 -14.81 -9.60 -3.20
CA ASP A 168 -15.13 -9.93 -1.80
C ASP A 168 -16.31 -10.92 -1.71
N PRO A 169 -16.05 -12.25 -1.69
CA PRO A 169 -17.10 -13.25 -1.56
C PRO A 169 -17.81 -13.22 -0.20
N LYS A 170 -17.25 -12.52 0.81
CA LYS A 170 -17.87 -12.36 2.13
C LYS A 170 -18.79 -11.15 2.19
N ARG A 171 -18.70 -10.23 1.22
CA ARG A 171 -19.54 -9.04 1.12
C ARG A 171 -19.96 -8.79 -0.33
N PRO A 172 -20.82 -9.65 -0.91
CA PRO A 172 -21.27 -9.51 -2.29
C PRO A 172 -22.01 -8.18 -2.58
N ASP A 173 -22.54 -7.52 -1.55
CA ASP A 173 -23.27 -6.25 -1.63
C ASP A 173 -22.41 -5.02 -1.30
N HIS A 174 -21.09 -5.20 -1.08
CA HIS A 174 -20.21 -4.09 -0.74
C HIS A 174 -19.81 -3.33 -1.99
N HIS A 175 -20.38 -2.14 -2.17
CA HIS A 175 -20.05 -1.27 -3.28
C HIS A 175 -19.07 -0.17 -2.85
N TYR A 176 -17.89 -0.11 -3.46
CA TYR A 176 -16.98 1.01 -3.25
C TYR A 176 -16.48 1.60 -4.57
N HIS A 177 -16.43 2.92 -4.59
CA HIS A 177 -16.05 3.71 -5.76
C HIS A 177 -14.62 4.22 -5.64
N GLN A 178 -14.07 4.58 -6.78
CA GLN A 178 -12.86 5.36 -6.92
C GLN A 178 -13.29 6.82 -7.06
N THR A 179 -13.06 7.62 -6.02
CA THR A 179 -13.32 9.06 -6.05
C THR A 179 -12.38 9.81 -7.00
N TYR A 180 -11.27 9.16 -7.38
CA TYR A 180 -10.12 9.76 -8.05
C TYR A 180 -9.56 10.99 -7.33
N GLY A 181 -9.77 11.11 -6.01
CA GLY A 181 -9.05 12.08 -5.17
C GLY A 181 -7.55 11.80 -5.08
N LEU A 182 -7.17 10.52 -5.10
CA LEU A 182 -5.81 10.07 -5.36
C LEU A 182 -5.70 9.72 -6.84
N GLY A 183 -5.25 10.68 -7.64
CA GLY A 183 -5.02 10.55 -9.07
C GLY A 183 -3.54 10.61 -9.45
N PHE A 184 -3.28 10.81 -10.73
CA PHE A 184 -1.91 10.84 -11.26
C PHE A 184 -1.08 12.01 -10.70
N PHE A 185 -1.68 13.19 -10.49
CA PHE A 185 -0.97 14.33 -9.90
C PHE A 185 -0.50 14.07 -8.48
N GLU A 186 -1.37 13.47 -7.66
CA GLU A 186 -1.03 13.11 -6.27
C GLU A 186 -0.02 11.94 -6.24
N PHE A 187 -0.11 10.99 -7.18
CA PHE A 187 0.89 9.93 -7.36
C PHE A 187 2.29 10.46 -7.70
N PHE A 188 2.41 11.38 -8.66
CA PHE A 188 3.69 11.96 -9.04
C PHE A 188 4.30 12.77 -7.89
N GLN A 189 3.51 13.56 -7.17
CA GLN A 189 3.97 14.28 -5.97
C GLN A 189 4.43 13.32 -4.87
N LEU A 190 3.71 12.22 -4.64
CA LEU A 190 4.12 11.22 -3.67
C LEU A 190 5.48 10.62 -4.04
N CYS A 191 5.69 10.29 -5.32
CA CYS A 191 6.97 9.79 -5.81
C CYS A 191 8.12 10.77 -5.54
N GLU A 192 7.92 12.05 -5.84
CA GLU A 192 8.89 13.10 -5.55
C GLU A 192 9.17 13.22 -4.04
N ASP A 193 8.11 13.23 -3.22
CA ASP A 193 8.19 13.37 -1.77
C ASP A 193 8.99 12.25 -1.08
N ILE A 194 8.93 11.02 -1.61
CA ILE A 194 9.63 9.85 -1.04
C ILE A 194 10.91 9.48 -1.80
N GLY A 195 11.29 10.25 -2.82
CA GLY A 195 12.48 10.01 -3.63
C GLY A 195 12.40 8.78 -4.55
N ALA A 196 11.18 8.36 -4.94
CA ALA A 196 10.94 7.23 -5.84
C ALA A 196 10.76 7.71 -7.28
N ALA A 197 11.21 6.92 -8.27
CA ALA A 197 10.85 7.15 -9.66
C ALA A 197 9.39 6.74 -9.94
N PRO A 198 8.58 7.56 -10.63
CA PRO A 198 7.23 7.18 -11.00
C PRO A 198 7.24 6.16 -12.16
N VAL A 199 6.47 5.09 -12.01
CA VAL A 199 6.22 4.06 -13.03
C VAL A 199 4.72 3.96 -13.28
N PRO A 200 4.15 4.89 -14.07
CA PRO A 200 2.76 4.80 -14.45
C PRO A 200 2.48 3.61 -15.37
N VAL A 201 1.27 3.05 -15.26
CA VAL A 201 0.77 1.97 -16.11
C VAL A 201 -0.53 2.41 -16.75
N LEU A 202 -0.64 2.31 -18.07
CA LEU A 202 -1.84 2.65 -18.82
C LEU A 202 -2.40 1.44 -19.57
N ASN A 203 -3.70 1.50 -19.83
CA ASN A 203 -4.41 0.46 -20.56
C ASN A 203 -3.97 0.44 -22.04
N CYS A 204 -3.88 -0.74 -22.62
CA CYS A 204 -3.48 -0.97 -24.02
C CYS A 204 -4.67 -1.08 -25.00
N GLY A 205 -5.84 -0.56 -24.65
CA GLY A 205 -7.09 -0.74 -25.39
C GLY A 205 -7.71 -2.13 -25.22
N MET A 206 -7.51 -2.75 -24.05
CA MET A 206 -8.05 -4.07 -23.70
C MET A 206 -8.60 -4.06 -22.27
N SER A 207 -9.79 -4.61 -22.07
CA SER A 207 -10.29 -4.88 -20.71
C SER A 207 -9.72 -6.19 -20.17
N CYS A 208 -9.89 -6.43 -18.86
CA CYS A 208 -9.33 -7.61 -18.21
C CYS A 208 -9.81 -8.90 -18.91
N GLN A 209 -8.87 -9.72 -19.38
CA GLN A 209 -9.17 -10.94 -20.14
C GLN A 209 -9.75 -12.08 -19.28
N PHE A 210 -9.59 -12.01 -17.96
CA PHE A 210 -10.34 -12.86 -17.02
C PHE A 210 -11.79 -12.39 -16.79
N GLN A 211 -12.13 -11.19 -17.27
CA GLN A 211 -13.44 -10.57 -17.15
C GLN A 211 -14.11 -10.49 -18.54
N ALA A 212 -14.39 -9.29 -19.07
CA ALA A 212 -15.05 -9.16 -20.35
C ALA A 212 -14.12 -9.39 -21.56
N GLY A 213 -12.79 -9.28 -21.40
CA GLY A 213 -11.81 -9.47 -22.47
C GLY A 213 -12.06 -8.63 -23.72
N GLN A 214 -12.61 -7.42 -23.54
CA GLN A 214 -12.99 -6.54 -24.64
C GLN A 214 -11.75 -5.94 -25.30
N LEU A 215 -11.88 -5.70 -26.59
CA LEU A 215 -10.88 -5.04 -27.41
C LEU A 215 -11.47 -3.76 -27.97
N VAL A 216 -10.76 -2.65 -27.81
CA VAL A 216 -11.10 -1.40 -28.52
C VAL A 216 -10.99 -1.67 -30.02
N PRO A 217 -11.96 -1.24 -30.85
CA PRO A 217 -11.84 -1.31 -32.31
C PRO A 217 -10.51 -0.75 -32.80
N ALA A 218 -9.91 -1.36 -33.83
CA ALA A 218 -8.55 -1.01 -34.25
C ALA A 218 -8.42 0.45 -34.72
N ASP A 219 -9.49 1.00 -35.29
CA ASP A 219 -9.64 2.39 -35.74
C ASP A 219 -9.93 3.40 -34.61
N GLU A 220 -10.19 2.92 -33.39
CA GLU A 220 -10.38 3.73 -32.19
C GLU A 220 -9.17 3.65 -31.22
N LEU A 221 -8.14 2.88 -31.56
CA LEU A 221 -6.96 2.68 -30.70
C LEU A 221 -6.13 3.96 -30.53
N ASP A 222 -6.19 4.88 -31.49
CA ASP A 222 -5.43 6.14 -31.48
C ASP A 222 -5.72 7.00 -30.25
N GLU A 223 -6.95 6.96 -29.72
CA GLU A 223 -7.29 7.69 -28.50
C GLU A 223 -6.47 7.18 -27.30
N TRP A 224 -6.31 5.86 -27.19
CA TRP A 224 -5.58 5.23 -26.09
C TRP A 224 -4.07 5.43 -26.22
N VAL A 225 -3.57 5.46 -27.45
CA VAL A 225 -2.17 5.83 -27.74
C VAL A 225 -1.94 7.30 -27.38
N GLN A 226 -2.86 8.19 -27.73
CA GLN A 226 -2.76 9.60 -27.40
C GLN A 226 -2.82 9.84 -25.88
N ASP A 227 -3.60 9.07 -25.13
CA ASP A 227 -3.59 9.12 -23.66
C ASP A 227 -2.18 8.85 -23.08
N ALA A 228 -1.42 7.92 -23.67
CA ALA A 228 -0.05 7.64 -23.25
C ALA A 228 0.91 8.79 -23.57
N ILE A 229 0.82 9.36 -24.77
CA ILE A 229 1.63 10.52 -25.18
C ILE A 229 1.29 11.75 -24.31
N ASP A 230 0.01 11.98 -24.08
CA ASP A 230 -0.49 13.08 -23.26
C ASP A 230 -0.04 12.96 -21.80
N LEU A 231 0.06 11.74 -21.26
CA LEU A 231 0.61 11.52 -19.92
C LEU A 231 2.10 11.88 -19.85
N VAL A 232 2.88 11.56 -20.89
CA VAL A 232 4.29 11.99 -20.96
C VAL A 232 4.37 13.52 -21.02
N GLU A 233 3.51 14.18 -21.79
CA GLU A 233 3.44 15.64 -21.81
C GLU A 233 3.00 16.24 -20.46
N PHE A 234 2.03 15.62 -19.77
CA PHE A 234 1.63 16.02 -18.43
C PHE A 234 2.80 15.95 -17.46
N ALA A 235 3.55 14.84 -17.48
CA ALA A 235 4.65 14.61 -16.55
C ALA A 235 5.87 15.47 -16.85
N ASN A 236 6.24 15.62 -18.13
CA ASN A 236 7.54 16.16 -18.53
C ASN A 236 7.47 17.39 -19.45
N GLY A 237 6.31 17.70 -20.01
CA GLY A 237 6.14 18.78 -20.99
C GLY A 237 6.34 20.18 -20.40
N PRO A 238 6.64 21.18 -21.24
CA PRO A 238 6.78 22.56 -20.81
C PRO A 238 5.43 23.13 -20.38
N VAL A 239 5.44 24.14 -19.51
CA VAL A 239 4.20 24.81 -19.02
C VAL A 239 3.39 25.50 -20.14
N THR A 240 3.96 25.63 -21.34
CA THR A 240 3.28 26.18 -22.54
C THR A 240 2.51 25.13 -23.32
N SER A 241 2.74 23.83 -23.08
CA SER A 241 1.96 22.77 -23.71
C SER A 241 0.62 22.55 -22.99
N LYS A 242 -0.31 21.82 -23.60
CA LYS A 242 -1.64 21.61 -23.03
C LYS A 242 -1.54 20.94 -21.66
N TRP A 243 -0.86 19.79 -21.60
CA TRP A 243 -0.81 19.00 -20.38
C TRP A 243 0.24 19.50 -19.38
N GLY A 244 1.34 20.09 -19.86
CA GLY A 244 2.31 20.77 -19.00
C GLY A 244 1.72 22.01 -18.32
N LYS A 245 0.84 22.76 -19.02
CA LYS A 245 0.07 23.85 -18.41
C LYS A 245 -0.87 23.34 -17.32
N LEU A 246 -1.60 22.24 -17.56
CA LEU A 246 -2.48 21.66 -16.54
C LEU A 246 -1.70 21.28 -15.27
N ARG A 247 -0.53 20.63 -15.41
CA ARG A 247 0.36 20.32 -14.28
C ARG A 247 0.74 21.58 -13.50
N ALA A 248 1.12 22.65 -14.21
CA ALA A 248 1.47 23.93 -13.62
C ALA A 248 0.28 24.60 -12.90
N ASP A 249 -0.91 24.59 -13.50
CA ASP A 249 -2.14 25.14 -12.91
C ASP A 249 -2.56 24.36 -11.65
N MET A 250 -2.25 23.07 -11.59
CA MET A 250 -2.43 22.23 -10.40
C MET A 250 -1.38 22.49 -9.31
N GLY A 251 -0.43 23.41 -9.54
CA GLY A 251 0.54 23.88 -8.56
C GLY A 251 1.95 23.31 -8.70
N HIS A 252 2.26 22.59 -9.79
CA HIS A 252 3.60 22.01 -10.02
C HIS A 252 4.12 22.37 -11.43
N PRO A 253 4.81 23.51 -11.59
CA PRO A 253 5.31 23.93 -12.90
C PRO A 253 6.47 23.09 -13.41
N GLU A 254 7.26 22.48 -12.52
CA GLU A 254 8.46 21.72 -12.90
C GLU A 254 8.10 20.32 -13.46
N PRO A 255 8.91 19.75 -14.36
CA PRO A 255 8.75 18.37 -14.80
C PRO A 255 8.93 17.36 -13.65
N PHE A 256 8.13 16.30 -13.61
CA PHE A 256 8.29 15.19 -12.67
C PHE A 256 9.45 14.23 -13.03
N GLY A 257 10.00 14.36 -14.25
CA GLY A 257 11.13 13.54 -14.68
C GLY A 257 10.80 12.06 -14.88
N MET A 258 9.58 11.77 -15.37
CA MET A 258 9.12 10.41 -15.67
C MET A 258 10.02 9.76 -16.73
N LYS A 259 10.44 8.51 -16.48
CA LYS A 259 11.33 7.75 -17.38
C LYS A 259 10.77 6.41 -17.87
N HIS A 260 9.77 5.87 -17.16
CA HIS A 260 9.19 4.56 -17.45
C HIS A 260 7.69 4.71 -17.68
N LEU A 261 7.14 3.88 -18.56
CA LEU A 261 5.70 3.77 -18.78
C LEU A 261 5.32 2.32 -19.12
N GLY A 262 4.43 1.74 -18.32
CA GLY A 262 3.82 0.44 -18.59
C GLY A 262 2.64 0.56 -19.54
N ILE A 263 2.60 -0.31 -20.56
CA ILE A 263 1.49 -0.41 -21.51
C ILE A 263 0.87 -1.80 -21.39
N GLY A 264 -0.30 -1.85 -20.78
CA GLY A 264 -0.90 -3.08 -20.27
C GLY A 264 -0.35 -3.47 -18.90
N ASN A 265 -1.00 -4.44 -18.27
CA ASN A 265 -0.70 -4.95 -16.94
C ASN A 265 -0.42 -6.45 -16.99
N GLU A 266 -1.43 -7.25 -17.34
CA GLU A 266 -1.38 -8.71 -17.33
C GLU A 266 -1.93 -9.31 -18.62
N GLN A 267 -2.12 -8.51 -19.68
CA GLN A 267 -2.65 -9.01 -20.94
C GLN A 267 -1.76 -10.07 -21.60
N TRP A 268 -2.38 -10.97 -22.36
CA TRP A 268 -1.73 -12.06 -23.05
C TRP A 268 -2.30 -12.30 -24.44
N GLY A 269 -1.56 -13.08 -25.23
CA GLY A 269 -1.98 -13.52 -26.57
C GLY A 269 -1.69 -12.52 -27.68
N GLU A 270 -2.02 -12.89 -28.91
CA GLU A 270 -1.63 -12.16 -30.12
C GLU A 270 -2.15 -10.72 -30.16
N GLU A 271 -3.38 -10.50 -29.70
CA GLU A 271 -4.02 -9.17 -29.76
C GLU A 271 -3.33 -8.15 -28.84
N TYR A 272 -2.78 -8.59 -27.71
CA TYR A 272 -1.96 -7.72 -26.87
C TYR A 272 -0.69 -7.26 -27.61
N PHE A 273 0.08 -8.20 -28.18
CA PHE A 273 1.35 -7.84 -28.84
C PHE A 273 1.15 -6.96 -30.07
N LYS A 274 0.09 -7.16 -30.84
CA LYS A 274 -0.28 -6.26 -31.95
C LYS A 274 -0.54 -4.84 -31.47
N ARG A 275 -1.29 -4.68 -30.37
CA ARG A 275 -1.60 -3.36 -29.79
C ARG A 275 -0.37 -2.73 -29.18
N TYR A 276 0.38 -3.47 -28.37
CA TYR A 276 1.63 -3.01 -27.79
C TYR A 276 2.60 -2.47 -28.86
N GLU A 277 2.70 -3.13 -30.02
CA GLU A 277 3.55 -2.64 -31.11
C GLU A 277 3.09 -1.28 -31.68
N VAL A 278 1.77 -1.01 -31.72
CA VAL A 278 1.23 0.30 -32.11
C VAL A 278 1.65 1.37 -31.10
N PHE A 279 1.44 1.12 -29.81
CA PHE A 279 1.89 2.02 -28.73
C PHE A 279 3.39 2.25 -28.77
N TYR A 280 4.18 1.18 -28.89
CA TYR A 280 5.64 1.23 -28.94
C TYR A 280 6.12 2.12 -30.09
N LYS A 281 5.61 1.93 -31.31
CA LYS A 281 6.00 2.74 -32.46
C LYS A 281 5.61 4.22 -32.31
N ALA A 282 4.44 4.50 -31.74
CA ALA A 282 3.99 5.87 -31.52
C ALA A 282 4.84 6.58 -30.47
N LEU A 283 5.00 5.96 -29.28
CA LEU A 283 5.78 6.52 -28.18
C LEU A 283 7.26 6.63 -28.53
N LYS A 284 7.85 5.68 -29.25
CA LYS A 284 9.26 5.80 -29.68
C LYS A 284 9.48 6.87 -30.74
N ARG A 285 8.44 7.30 -31.44
CA ARG A 285 8.50 8.42 -32.38
C ARG A 285 8.38 9.77 -31.66
N SER A 286 7.48 9.89 -30.68
CA SER A 286 7.22 11.16 -29.98
C SER A 286 8.12 11.38 -28.76
N ASN A 287 8.45 10.30 -28.05
CA ASN A 287 9.11 10.28 -26.74
C ASN A 287 10.14 9.13 -26.66
N PRO A 288 11.18 9.13 -27.53
CA PRO A 288 12.17 8.07 -27.58
C PRO A 288 12.92 7.85 -26.25
N GLU A 289 12.94 8.85 -25.37
CA GLU A 289 13.56 8.83 -24.04
C GLU A 289 12.83 7.99 -23.00
N ILE A 290 11.54 7.70 -23.20
CA ILE A 290 10.74 6.92 -22.24
C ILE A 290 10.97 5.44 -22.46
N THR A 291 11.42 4.71 -21.44
CA THR A 291 11.53 3.25 -21.47
C THR A 291 10.16 2.61 -21.28
N LEU A 292 9.77 1.73 -22.21
CA LEU A 292 8.47 1.06 -22.17
C LEU A 292 8.55 -0.30 -21.48
N ILE A 293 7.57 -0.54 -20.63
CA ILE A 293 7.37 -1.81 -19.93
C ILE A 293 6.19 -2.54 -20.60
N THR A 294 6.45 -3.76 -21.06
CA THR A 294 5.43 -4.69 -21.58
C THR A 294 5.14 -5.78 -20.55
N THR A 295 4.11 -6.59 -20.74
CA THR A 295 3.77 -7.71 -19.85
C THR A 295 4.03 -9.07 -20.49
N SER A 296 4.25 -10.08 -19.64
CA SER A 296 4.35 -11.49 -20.02
C SER A 296 3.10 -12.32 -19.67
N GLY A 297 2.01 -11.65 -19.27
CA GLY A 297 0.77 -12.28 -18.82
C GLY A 297 0.65 -12.34 -17.29
N PRO A 298 -0.38 -13.02 -16.77
CA PRO A 298 -0.76 -12.99 -15.35
C PRO A 298 0.09 -13.91 -14.45
N GLY A 299 1.11 -14.55 -15.00
CA GLY A 299 1.85 -15.59 -14.30
C GLY A 299 3.16 -15.95 -15.00
N VAL A 300 3.95 -16.77 -14.32
CA VAL A 300 5.19 -17.35 -14.85
C VAL A 300 5.07 -18.85 -15.08
N ASP A 301 5.89 -19.33 -16.02
CA ASP A 301 6.04 -20.76 -16.37
C ASP A 301 4.77 -21.40 -16.93
N ASP A 302 3.80 -20.59 -17.36
CA ASP A 302 2.58 -21.03 -18.04
C ASP A 302 2.66 -20.85 -19.57
N GLY A 303 1.56 -21.13 -20.27
CA GLY A 303 1.49 -21.01 -21.72
C GLY A 303 1.58 -19.56 -22.21
N ASN A 304 1.04 -18.60 -21.45
CA ASN A 304 1.05 -17.18 -21.80
C ASN A 304 2.46 -16.60 -21.66
N TRP A 305 3.13 -16.90 -20.56
CA TRP A 305 4.52 -16.53 -20.30
C TRP A 305 5.45 -17.08 -21.38
N ARG A 306 5.34 -18.38 -21.70
CA ARG A 306 6.14 -19.00 -22.77
C ARG A 306 5.90 -18.34 -24.13
N PHE A 307 4.64 -18.02 -24.43
CA PHE A 307 4.26 -17.35 -25.68
C PHE A 307 4.85 -15.93 -25.75
N ALA A 308 4.77 -15.15 -24.67
CA ALA A 308 5.34 -13.81 -24.58
C ALA A 308 6.86 -13.83 -24.81
N TRP A 309 7.58 -14.68 -24.09
CA TRP A 309 9.03 -14.80 -24.27
C TRP A 309 9.43 -15.35 -25.64
N ASP A 310 8.60 -16.18 -26.28
CA ASP A 310 8.81 -16.57 -27.68
C ASP A 310 8.63 -15.39 -28.66
N LYS A 311 7.66 -14.51 -28.43
CA LYS A 311 7.49 -13.27 -29.20
C LYS A 311 8.69 -12.35 -29.10
N PHE A 312 9.19 -12.11 -27.88
CA PHE A 312 10.39 -11.28 -27.69
C PHE A 312 11.62 -11.89 -28.37
N ARG A 313 11.82 -13.21 -28.25
CA ARG A 313 12.90 -13.91 -28.97
C ARG A 313 12.78 -13.83 -30.51
N LYS A 314 11.56 -13.67 -31.03
CA LYS A 314 11.26 -13.53 -32.47
C LYS A 314 11.24 -12.08 -32.96
N GLY A 315 11.58 -11.11 -32.10
CA GLY A 315 11.80 -9.71 -32.50
C GLY A 315 10.63 -8.78 -32.22
N THR A 316 9.61 -9.19 -31.46
CA THR A 316 8.65 -8.21 -30.89
C THR A 316 9.43 -7.25 -29.99
N PRO A 317 9.31 -5.91 -30.19
CA PRO A 317 10.05 -4.96 -29.38
C PRO A 317 9.70 -5.08 -27.89
N ALA A 318 10.71 -5.07 -27.03
CA ALA A 318 10.55 -5.00 -25.58
C ALA A 318 11.83 -4.42 -24.99
N GLU A 319 11.70 -3.40 -24.14
CA GLU A 319 12.85 -2.86 -23.39
C GLU A 319 12.89 -3.48 -22.00
N VAL A 320 11.75 -3.55 -21.33
CA VAL A 320 11.55 -4.19 -20.03
C VAL A 320 10.29 -5.05 -20.07
N VAL A 321 10.36 -6.28 -19.58
CA VAL A 321 9.24 -7.23 -19.49
C VAL A 321 8.82 -7.39 -18.03
N ASP A 322 7.55 -7.13 -17.74
CA ASP A 322 6.91 -7.34 -16.44
C ASP A 322 6.53 -8.82 -16.26
N GLU A 323 7.02 -9.43 -15.18
CA GLU A 323 6.72 -10.79 -14.75
C GLU A 323 6.01 -10.77 -13.38
N HIS A 324 4.87 -11.46 -13.30
CA HIS A 324 4.06 -11.55 -12.09
C HIS A 324 4.05 -12.97 -11.54
N TYR A 325 4.23 -13.13 -10.23
CA TYR A 325 4.17 -14.44 -9.59
C TYR A 325 3.74 -14.40 -8.12
N TYR A 326 2.57 -14.98 -7.92
CA TYR A 326 2.01 -15.31 -6.63
C TYR A 326 2.16 -16.82 -6.40
N ARG A 327 3.06 -17.22 -5.51
CA ARG A 327 3.52 -18.61 -5.37
C ARG A 327 3.69 -19.02 -3.90
N PRO A 328 3.65 -20.31 -3.56
CA PRO A 328 3.96 -20.77 -2.20
C PRO A 328 5.39 -20.37 -1.78
N PRO A 329 5.67 -20.15 -0.48
CA PRO A 329 7.01 -19.77 0.00
C PRO A 329 8.15 -20.64 -0.56
N LEU A 330 8.01 -21.97 -0.54
CA LEU A 330 9.04 -22.87 -1.05
C LEU A 330 9.40 -22.64 -2.52
N TRP A 331 8.44 -22.19 -3.34
CA TRP A 331 8.73 -21.86 -4.74
C TRP A 331 9.77 -20.73 -4.82
N PHE A 332 9.64 -19.68 -3.99
CA PHE A 332 10.61 -18.58 -3.97
C PHE A 332 12.02 -19.06 -3.59
N LEU A 333 12.10 -19.94 -2.59
CA LEU A 333 13.37 -20.55 -2.17
C LEU A 333 14.00 -21.37 -3.29
N GLU A 334 13.22 -22.25 -3.93
CA GLU A 334 13.68 -23.11 -5.03
C GLU A 334 14.03 -22.34 -6.31
N HIS A 335 13.46 -21.15 -6.49
CA HIS A 335 13.63 -20.32 -7.69
C HIS A 335 14.56 -19.13 -7.46
N ALA A 336 15.38 -19.14 -6.40
CA ALA A 336 16.40 -18.11 -6.19
C ALA A 336 17.43 -18.02 -7.33
N ALA A 337 17.54 -19.04 -8.18
CA ALA A 337 18.39 -19.05 -9.39
C ALA A 337 17.62 -18.84 -10.71
N ARG A 338 16.35 -18.39 -10.65
CA ARG A 338 15.46 -18.28 -11.82
C ARG A 338 16.09 -17.53 -13.00
N TYR A 339 16.69 -16.37 -12.73
CA TYR A 339 17.21 -15.47 -13.76
C TYR A 339 18.65 -15.79 -14.20
N ASP A 340 19.32 -16.74 -13.53
CA ASP A 340 20.73 -17.07 -13.78
C ASP A 340 20.97 -17.56 -15.21
N SER A 341 19.97 -18.17 -15.86
CA SER A 341 20.06 -18.72 -17.21
C SER A 341 19.43 -17.86 -18.31
N TYR A 342 18.81 -16.72 -17.97
CA TYR A 342 18.16 -15.85 -18.95
C TYR A 342 19.19 -15.22 -19.92
N ASP A 343 18.76 -14.90 -21.14
CA ASP A 343 19.64 -14.26 -22.14
C ASP A 343 19.84 -12.77 -21.81
N ARG A 344 21.11 -12.38 -21.57
CA ARG A 344 21.49 -10.99 -21.24
C ARG A 344 21.43 -10.05 -22.44
N LYS A 345 21.26 -10.58 -23.66
CA LYS A 345 21.01 -9.79 -24.88
C LYS A 345 19.53 -9.52 -25.15
N GLY A 346 18.65 -10.18 -24.39
CA GLY A 346 17.20 -9.97 -24.46
C GLY A 346 16.75 -8.69 -23.75
N PRO A 347 15.42 -8.49 -23.63
CA PRO A 347 14.88 -7.39 -22.84
C PRO A 347 15.26 -7.51 -21.37
N LYS A 348 15.27 -6.38 -20.65
CA LYS A 348 15.40 -6.37 -19.19
C LYS A 348 14.14 -6.93 -18.54
N VAL A 349 14.24 -7.29 -17.27
CA VAL A 349 13.12 -7.86 -16.50
C VAL A 349 12.71 -6.92 -15.38
N PHE A 350 11.41 -6.77 -15.23
CA PHE A 350 10.75 -6.20 -14.08
C PHE A 350 9.96 -7.29 -13.36
N ALA A 351 10.33 -7.62 -12.12
CA ALA A 351 9.51 -8.47 -11.26
C ALA A 351 8.39 -7.62 -10.61
N GLY A 352 7.38 -7.24 -11.39
CA GLY A 352 6.45 -6.16 -11.04
C GLY A 352 5.31 -6.53 -10.12
N GLU A 353 5.06 -7.83 -9.92
CA GLU A 353 4.21 -8.30 -8.83
C GLU A 353 4.75 -9.63 -8.29
N PHE A 354 5.16 -9.64 -7.02
CA PHE A 354 5.44 -10.90 -6.34
C PHE A 354 4.99 -10.88 -4.88
N ALA A 355 4.53 -12.04 -4.41
CA ALA A 355 4.33 -12.32 -2.98
C ALA A 355 4.31 -13.82 -2.73
N ALA A 356 4.92 -14.24 -1.61
CA ALA A 356 4.83 -15.60 -1.13
C ALA A 356 3.48 -15.83 -0.43
N HIS A 357 2.68 -16.70 -1.01
CA HIS A 357 1.33 -17.01 -0.56
C HIS A 357 1.32 -18.34 0.16
N ARG A 358 1.29 -18.28 1.49
CA ARG A 358 0.98 -19.44 2.31
C ARG A 358 -0.44 -19.94 2.02
N ALA A 359 -0.69 -21.22 2.29
CA ALA A 359 -2.02 -21.79 2.13
C ALA A 359 -3.08 -21.09 3.00
N ASP A 360 -2.68 -20.59 4.18
CA ASP A 360 -3.51 -19.83 5.11
C ASP A 360 -3.59 -18.32 4.79
N ARG A 361 -2.85 -17.85 3.78
CA ARG A 361 -2.75 -16.44 3.35
C ARG A 361 -2.26 -15.45 4.42
N VAL A 362 -1.71 -15.95 5.51
CA VAL A 362 -1.18 -15.11 6.59
C VAL A 362 0.19 -14.57 6.19
N SER A 363 0.43 -13.28 6.41
CA SER A 363 1.78 -12.71 6.34
C SER A 363 2.62 -13.27 7.48
N ALA A 364 3.65 -14.07 7.16
CA ALA A 364 4.44 -14.80 8.14
C ALA A 364 5.94 -14.75 7.83
N LEU A 365 6.75 -15.05 8.84
CA LEU A 365 8.20 -14.96 8.76
C LEU A 365 8.79 -15.95 7.74
N ASP A 366 8.27 -17.16 7.64
CA ASP A 366 8.74 -18.16 6.67
C ASP A 366 8.54 -17.71 5.22
N ALA A 367 7.38 -17.08 4.93
CA ALA A 367 7.11 -16.46 3.64
C ALA A 367 8.14 -15.36 3.33
N ALA A 368 8.35 -14.44 4.28
CA ALA A 368 9.28 -13.34 4.14
C ALA A 368 10.74 -13.81 3.95
N VAL A 369 11.18 -14.86 4.67
CA VAL A 369 12.53 -15.43 4.50
C VAL A 369 12.70 -16.08 3.12
N CYS A 370 11.68 -16.76 2.60
CA CYS A 370 11.73 -17.32 1.25
C CYS A 370 11.77 -16.21 0.18
N GLU A 371 11.01 -15.14 0.36
CA GLU A 371 11.08 -13.94 -0.48
C GLU A 371 12.49 -13.32 -0.44
N ALA A 372 13.11 -13.22 0.74
CA ALA A 372 14.47 -12.71 0.89
C ALA A 372 15.48 -13.58 0.12
N ALA A 373 15.37 -14.92 0.22
CA ALA A 373 16.21 -15.85 -0.53
C ALA A 373 16.08 -15.62 -2.05
N PHE A 374 14.86 -15.47 -2.54
CA PHE A 374 14.60 -15.14 -3.93
C PHE A 374 15.19 -13.78 -4.34
N MET A 375 15.05 -12.75 -3.50
CA MET A 375 15.58 -11.41 -3.75
C MET A 375 17.12 -11.39 -3.84
N THR A 376 17.83 -12.33 -3.20
CA THR A 376 19.28 -12.49 -3.45
C THR A 376 19.57 -12.88 -4.91
N GLY A 377 18.69 -13.67 -5.52
CA GLY A 377 18.71 -14.02 -6.94
C GLY A 377 18.48 -12.83 -7.85
N LEU A 378 17.53 -11.96 -7.48
CA LEU A 378 17.30 -10.70 -8.19
C LEU A 378 18.54 -9.81 -8.17
N LEU A 379 19.15 -9.63 -7.00
CA LEU A 379 20.39 -8.85 -6.85
C LEU A 379 21.56 -9.48 -7.63
N ARG A 380 21.71 -10.80 -7.59
CA ARG A 380 22.76 -11.52 -8.35
C ARG A 380 22.64 -11.28 -9.87
N ASN A 381 21.42 -11.06 -10.36
CA ASN A 381 21.11 -10.80 -11.76
C ASN A 381 20.68 -9.34 -12.00
N ALA A 382 21.18 -8.38 -11.21
CA ALA A 382 20.81 -6.96 -11.34
C ALA A 382 21.26 -6.31 -12.67
N ASP A 383 22.10 -6.98 -13.45
CA ASP A 383 22.41 -6.62 -14.84
C ASP A 383 21.22 -6.85 -15.79
N LEU A 384 20.32 -7.78 -15.45
CA LEU A 384 19.13 -8.17 -16.22
C LEU A 384 17.83 -7.73 -15.55
N VAL A 385 17.65 -8.04 -14.26
CA VAL A 385 16.48 -7.67 -13.47
C VAL A 385 16.70 -6.27 -12.90
N THR A 386 16.07 -5.27 -13.50
CA THR A 386 16.34 -3.86 -13.17
C THR A 386 15.36 -3.29 -12.14
N MET A 387 14.22 -3.96 -11.94
CA MET A 387 13.13 -3.50 -11.08
C MET A 387 12.43 -4.70 -10.42
N SER A 388 11.94 -4.50 -9.20
CA SER A 388 11.12 -5.49 -8.49
C SER A 388 10.23 -4.81 -7.46
N CYS A 389 8.97 -5.23 -7.31
CA CYS A 389 8.11 -4.78 -6.22
C CYS A 389 7.16 -5.87 -5.71
N TYR A 390 6.98 -5.87 -4.40
CA TYR A 390 5.97 -6.69 -3.74
C TYR A 390 4.55 -6.20 -4.07
N ALA A 391 3.60 -7.12 -4.19
CA ALA A 391 2.19 -6.77 -4.33
C ALA A 391 1.28 -7.72 -3.51
N PRO A 392 0.17 -7.22 -2.94
CA PRO A 392 -0.24 -5.82 -2.85
C PRO A 392 0.45 -5.05 -1.71
N LEU A 393 0.50 -3.72 -1.83
CA LEU A 393 1.23 -2.84 -0.91
C LEU A 393 0.49 -2.56 0.40
N LEU A 394 -0.81 -2.28 0.33
CA LEU A 394 -1.61 -1.76 1.44
C LEU A 394 -2.91 -2.56 1.61
N ALA A 395 -3.19 -3.01 2.83
CA ALA A 395 -4.49 -3.57 3.21
C ALA A 395 -5.09 -2.84 4.40
N ARG A 396 -6.36 -2.45 4.26
CA ARG A 396 -7.12 -1.87 5.36
C ARG A 396 -7.92 -2.94 6.11
N GLU A 397 -7.71 -3.07 7.41
CA GLU A 397 -8.46 -4.02 8.24
C GLU A 397 -9.98 -3.86 8.04
N GLY A 398 -10.66 -4.98 7.80
CA GLY A 398 -12.10 -5.03 7.56
C GLY A 398 -12.55 -4.65 6.14
N TYR A 399 -11.64 -4.29 5.22
CA TYR A 399 -11.93 -3.88 3.84
C TYR A 399 -10.92 -4.51 2.87
N VAL A 400 -10.79 -5.84 2.92
CA VAL A 400 -9.71 -6.59 2.27
C VAL A 400 -10.27 -7.55 1.21
N GLN A 401 -9.74 -7.49 0.00
CA GLN A 401 -10.12 -8.35 -1.14
C GLN A 401 -9.02 -9.36 -1.49
N TRP A 402 -7.78 -9.09 -1.10
CA TRP A 402 -6.62 -9.95 -1.35
C TRP A 402 -5.79 -10.09 -0.08
N THR A 403 -5.10 -11.23 0.06
CA THR A 403 -4.12 -11.47 1.13
C THR A 403 -3.06 -12.45 0.63
N PRO A 404 -1.81 -12.37 1.12
CA PRO A 404 -1.23 -11.37 2.04
C PRO A 404 -0.97 -10.00 1.40
N ASP A 405 -0.62 -9.01 2.24
CA ASP A 405 -0.28 -7.63 1.87
C ASP A 405 0.92 -7.13 2.67
N LEU A 406 1.67 -6.17 2.11
CA LEU A 406 2.93 -5.71 2.70
C LEU A 406 2.74 -4.91 4.00
N ILE A 407 1.75 -4.01 4.03
CA ILE A 407 1.46 -3.12 5.17
C ILE A 407 -0.04 -3.16 5.45
N TRP A 408 -0.39 -3.49 6.68
CA TRP A 408 -1.76 -3.45 7.17
C TRP A 408 -2.03 -2.15 7.90
N PHE A 409 -3.27 -1.65 7.87
CA PHE A 409 -3.64 -0.46 8.62
C PHE A 409 -5.13 -0.43 9.00
N ASP A 410 -5.45 0.34 10.03
CA ASP A 410 -6.81 0.76 10.35
C ASP A 410 -6.86 2.28 10.51
N ALA A 411 -7.94 2.86 11.02
CA ALA A 411 -8.07 4.31 11.21
C ALA A 411 -6.91 4.94 12.03
N THR A 412 -6.33 4.22 12.99
CA THR A 412 -5.39 4.74 13.99
C THR A 412 -4.02 4.07 13.98
N ARG A 413 -3.89 2.89 13.37
CA ARG A 413 -2.69 2.06 13.41
C ARG A 413 -2.18 1.75 12.01
N VAL A 414 -0.86 1.56 11.91
CA VAL A 414 -0.16 1.01 10.75
C VAL A 414 0.71 -0.14 11.25
N MET A 415 0.68 -1.26 10.54
CA MET A 415 1.18 -2.56 10.97
C MET A 415 2.02 -3.18 9.83
N PRO A 416 3.35 -2.97 9.82
CA PRO A 416 4.24 -3.63 8.88
C PRO A 416 4.26 -5.14 9.10
N THR A 417 4.38 -5.90 8.01
CA THR A 417 4.53 -7.36 8.05
C THR A 417 6.01 -7.76 8.06
N PRO A 418 6.34 -9.04 8.34
CA PRO A 418 7.71 -9.53 8.13
C PRO A 418 8.24 -9.26 6.72
N SER A 419 7.39 -9.39 5.68
CA SER A 419 7.76 -9.06 4.29
C SER A 419 8.10 -7.58 4.11
N TYR A 420 7.41 -6.66 4.80
CA TYR A 420 7.78 -5.23 4.80
C TYR A 420 9.22 -5.04 5.28
N HIS A 421 9.60 -5.70 6.38
CA HIS A 421 10.94 -5.57 6.92
C HIS A 421 12.00 -6.15 5.97
N ILE A 422 11.71 -7.24 5.26
CA ILE A 422 12.59 -7.73 4.19
C ILE A 422 12.73 -6.70 3.07
N GLN A 423 11.62 -6.16 2.55
CA GLN A 423 11.67 -5.12 1.49
C GLN A 423 12.47 -3.90 1.97
N ALA A 424 12.24 -3.44 3.20
CA ALA A 424 12.96 -2.31 3.79
C ALA A 424 14.46 -2.62 3.98
N MET A 425 14.84 -3.83 4.38
CA MET A 425 16.25 -4.23 4.47
C MET A 425 16.94 -4.18 3.11
N PHE A 426 16.32 -4.72 2.06
CA PHE A 426 16.89 -4.68 0.71
C PHE A 426 16.92 -3.26 0.14
N GLY A 427 15.86 -2.47 0.34
CA GLY A 427 15.77 -1.08 -0.12
C GLY A 427 16.78 -0.15 0.56
N ASN A 428 16.97 -0.29 1.88
CA ASN A 428 17.93 0.51 2.65
C ASN A 428 19.39 0.09 2.44
N ASN A 429 19.64 -1.11 1.93
CA ASN A 429 20.99 -1.65 1.69
C ASN A 429 21.21 -1.96 0.21
N ARG A 430 20.72 -1.07 -0.68
CA ARG A 430 20.82 -1.25 -2.12
C ARG A 430 22.29 -1.19 -2.57
N PRO A 431 22.82 -2.25 -3.22
CA PRO A 431 24.21 -2.26 -3.64
C PRO A 431 24.41 -1.46 -4.94
N ASP A 432 25.53 -0.74 -5.04
CA ASP A 432 25.99 -0.13 -6.29
C ASP A 432 26.75 -1.12 -7.19
N ARG A 433 27.22 -2.23 -6.61
CA ARG A 433 27.98 -3.29 -7.29
C ARG A 433 27.62 -4.65 -6.71
N VAL A 434 27.47 -5.65 -7.59
CA VAL A 434 27.32 -7.05 -7.20
C VAL A 434 28.70 -7.69 -7.12
N VAL A 435 29.05 -8.24 -5.95
CA VAL A 435 30.30 -8.99 -5.74
C VAL A 435 30.00 -10.48 -5.83
N SER A 436 30.78 -11.21 -6.62
CA SER A 436 30.64 -12.67 -6.71
C SER A 436 31.07 -13.30 -5.38
N SER A 437 30.19 -14.12 -4.81
CA SER A 437 30.43 -14.87 -3.58
C SER A 437 29.92 -16.29 -3.71
N LYS A 438 30.56 -17.23 -3.02
CA LYS A 438 30.12 -18.62 -2.91
C LYS A 438 29.99 -18.97 -1.43
N LEU A 439 28.86 -19.54 -1.05
CA LEU A 439 28.69 -20.16 0.26
C LEU A 439 29.28 -21.57 0.18
N GLU A 440 30.23 -21.88 1.06
CA GLU A 440 30.68 -23.26 1.32
C GLU A 440 29.89 -23.75 2.53
N ASP A 441 29.06 -24.78 2.35
CA ASP A 441 28.18 -25.30 3.40
C ASP A 441 28.97 -25.60 4.68
N ASN A 442 28.47 -25.10 5.81
CA ASN A 442 28.77 -25.70 7.11
C ASN A 442 27.59 -26.59 7.46
N ASP A 443 27.82 -27.91 7.45
CA ASP A 443 26.90 -29.01 7.82
C ASP A 443 26.41 -28.96 9.29
N ALA A 444 26.20 -27.79 9.87
CA ALA A 444 25.63 -27.65 11.21
C ALA A 444 24.10 -27.75 11.16
N THR A 445 23.56 -28.92 10.79
CA THR A 445 22.19 -29.27 11.16
C THR A 445 22.16 -29.69 12.63
N SER A 446 22.27 -28.73 13.54
CA SER A 446 21.91 -28.99 14.94
C SER A 446 20.39 -29.13 15.02
N GLU A 447 19.89 -30.19 15.67
CA GLU A 447 18.47 -30.24 16.03
C GLU A 447 18.09 -28.96 16.79
N PRO A 448 16.94 -28.32 16.49
CA PRO A 448 16.57 -27.09 17.16
C PRO A 448 16.28 -27.32 18.64
N ALA A 449 17.23 -26.96 19.50
CA ALA A 449 17.15 -27.03 20.95
C ALA A 449 17.26 -25.64 21.58
N GLY A 450 16.77 -25.48 22.81
CA GLY A 450 16.89 -24.25 23.59
C GLY A 450 15.61 -23.82 24.31
N LYS A 451 15.73 -22.71 25.03
CA LYS A 451 14.64 -22.06 25.78
C LYS A 451 14.01 -20.94 24.93
N ALA A 452 12.84 -20.49 25.38
CA ALA A 452 12.25 -19.25 24.91
C ALA A 452 12.28 -18.21 26.02
N GLY A 453 12.14 -16.95 25.67
CA GLY A 453 12.21 -15.87 26.65
C GLY A 453 11.67 -14.55 26.12
N LEU A 454 11.69 -13.58 27.01
CA LEU A 454 11.34 -12.20 26.75
C LEU A 454 12.58 -11.36 26.97
N GLY A 455 12.70 -10.27 26.23
CA GLY A 455 13.79 -9.34 26.44
C GLY A 455 13.48 -7.95 25.97
N THR A 456 14.41 -7.07 26.24
CA THR A 456 14.44 -5.71 25.70
C THR A 456 15.89 -5.34 25.37
N TRP A 457 16.06 -4.37 24.49
CA TRP A 457 17.34 -3.68 24.26
C TRP A 457 17.12 -2.22 24.60
N ASP A 458 17.93 -1.61 25.48
CA ASP A 458 17.79 -0.21 25.96
C ASP A 458 16.32 0.27 26.11
N THR A 459 15.45 -0.61 26.63
CA THR A 459 13.99 -0.45 26.59
C THR A 459 13.37 -1.01 27.86
N GLN A 460 12.43 -0.26 28.41
CA GLN A 460 11.55 -0.69 29.49
C GLN A 460 10.25 -1.19 28.89
N ALA A 461 9.77 -2.34 29.35
CA ALA A 461 8.58 -2.95 28.78
C ALA A 461 7.81 -3.79 29.79
N GLU A 462 6.53 -3.98 29.49
CA GLU A 462 5.66 -4.91 30.17
C GLU A 462 5.17 -5.99 29.20
N PHE A 463 5.13 -7.22 29.68
CA PHE A 463 4.67 -8.40 28.95
C PHE A 463 3.54 -9.08 29.72
N LYS A 464 2.54 -9.57 28.99
CA LYS A 464 1.34 -10.18 29.56
C LYS A 464 0.86 -11.37 28.73
N ASP A 465 0.30 -12.37 29.40
CA ASP A 465 -0.33 -13.54 28.78
C ASP A 465 0.63 -14.36 27.91
N LEU A 466 1.87 -14.62 28.37
CA LEU A 466 2.82 -15.45 27.62
C LEU A 466 2.33 -16.91 27.60
N VAL A 467 2.11 -17.44 26.41
CA VAL A 467 1.76 -18.84 26.18
C VAL A 467 2.65 -19.41 25.08
N ILE A 468 3.29 -20.53 25.37
CA ILE A 468 4.09 -21.28 24.40
C ILE A 468 3.38 -22.59 24.11
N ARG A 469 3.06 -22.83 22.84
CA ARG A 469 2.43 -24.06 22.37
C ARG A 469 3.36 -24.84 21.46
N ARG A 470 3.38 -26.15 21.61
CA ARG A 470 3.89 -27.08 20.60
C ARG A 470 2.66 -27.78 20.02
N ASP A 471 2.44 -27.59 18.73
CA ASP A 471 1.19 -27.97 18.08
C ASP A 471 -0.05 -27.40 18.81
N ARG A 472 -0.84 -28.27 19.45
CA ARG A 472 -2.03 -27.89 20.22
C ARG A 472 -1.80 -27.85 21.73
N ASP A 473 -0.67 -28.37 22.19
CA ASP A 473 -0.38 -28.54 23.60
C ASP A 473 0.32 -27.30 24.15
N VAL A 474 -0.14 -26.84 25.32
CA VAL A 474 0.49 -25.74 26.04
C VAL A 474 1.73 -26.31 26.72
N VAL A 475 2.91 -25.90 26.24
CA VAL A 475 4.19 -26.24 26.85
C VAL A 475 4.43 -25.32 28.04
N PHE A 476 4.25 -24.01 27.86
CA PHE A 476 4.40 -23.01 28.93
C PHE A 476 3.22 -22.05 28.96
N ARG A 477 2.86 -21.60 30.16
CA ARG A 477 1.99 -20.45 30.39
C ARG A 477 2.54 -19.65 31.56
N SER A 478 2.74 -18.34 31.37
CA SER A 478 3.14 -17.46 32.47
C SER A 478 2.09 -17.49 33.59
N GLY A 479 2.57 -17.71 34.82
CA GLY A 479 1.77 -17.67 36.04
C GLY A 479 1.77 -16.27 36.67
N ASP A 480 1.91 -16.23 37.99
CA ASP A 480 2.03 -14.97 38.75
C ASP A 480 3.47 -14.43 38.71
N GLY A 481 3.61 -13.18 38.27
CA GLY A 481 4.88 -12.47 38.18
C GLY A 481 5.90 -13.16 37.29
N ILE A 482 7.10 -13.34 37.83
CA ILE A 482 8.26 -13.94 37.13
C ILE A 482 8.45 -15.42 37.46
N ASP A 483 7.46 -16.08 38.06
CA ASP A 483 7.52 -17.50 38.37
C ASP A 483 7.61 -18.34 37.08
N GLY A 484 8.54 -19.31 37.09
CA GLY A 484 8.85 -20.14 35.91
C GLY A 484 9.81 -19.48 34.92
N PHE A 485 10.46 -18.38 35.33
CA PHE A 485 11.50 -17.72 34.56
C PHE A 485 12.81 -17.56 35.33
N THR A 486 13.92 -17.64 34.59
CA THR A 486 15.26 -17.28 35.01
C THR A 486 15.63 -15.93 34.40
N SER A 487 15.96 -14.94 35.23
CA SER A 487 16.49 -13.66 34.75
C SER A 487 17.98 -13.80 34.43
N ASN A 488 18.35 -13.49 33.19
CA ASN A 488 19.74 -13.50 32.72
C ASN A 488 20.39 -12.11 32.81
N SER A 489 19.61 -11.06 32.53
CA SER A 489 20.08 -9.67 32.59
C SER A 489 18.91 -8.68 32.70
N GLY A 490 19.20 -7.46 33.20
CA GLY A 490 18.18 -6.44 33.45
C GLY A 490 17.47 -6.59 34.79
N GLU A 491 16.48 -5.74 35.03
CA GLU A 491 15.67 -5.77 36.25
C GLU A 491 14.26 -6.23 35.92
N TRP A 492 13.89 -7.40 36.43
CA TRP A 492 12.61 -8.04 36.16
C TRP A 492 11.79 -8.18 37.43
N ASN A 493 10.52 -7.75 37.37
CA ASN A 493 9.55 -7.92 38.43
C ASN A 493 8.17 -8.19 37.83
N GLY A 494 7.21 -8.64 38.62
CA GLY A 494 5.88 -8.91 38.10
C GLY A 494 4.85 -9.15 39.19
N GLU A 495 3.58 -9.00 38.82
CA GLU A 495 2.43 -9.24 39.69
C GLU A 495 1.26 -9.74 38.83
N GLY A 496 0.62 -10.84 39.22
CA GLY A 496 -0.37 -11.49 38.37
C GLY A 496 0.25 -11.94 37.04
N ASN A 497 -0.50 -11.91 35.95
CA ASN A 497 0.00 -12.29 34.62
C ASN A 497 0.90 -11.23 33.94
N LEU A 498 1.44 -10.27 34.68
CA LEU A 498 2.25 -9.16 34.17
C LEU A 498 3.72 -9.32 34.57
N ILE A 499 4.60 -9.27 33.58
CA ILE A 499 6.07 -9.29 33.72
C ILE A 499 6.58 -7.92 33.27
N ARG A 500 7.42 -7.28 34.08
CA ARG A 500 7.98 -5.95 33.81
C ARG A 500 9.49 -6.00 33.77
N GLN A 501 10.05 -5.37 32.75
CA GLN A 501 11.44 -4.98 32.67
C GLN A 501 11.53 -3.48 32.98
N THR A 502 12.36 -3.08 33.93
CA THR A 502 12.50 -1.67 34.35
C THR A 502 13.86 -1.02 34.07
N ALA A 503 14.86 -1.78 33.62
CA ALA A 503 16.22 -1.26 33.40
C ALA A 503 16.44 -0.75 31.96
N ALA A 504 17.31 0.24 31.79
CA ALA A 504 17.87 0.60 30.49
C ALA A 504 19.13 -0.27 30.22
N ALA A 505 18.93 -1.54 29.89
CA ALA A 505 20.01 -2.53 29.74
C ALA A 505 20.07 -3.15 28.34
N GLU A 506 21.27 -3.54 27.92
CA GLU A 506 21.61 -3.99 26.57
C GLU A 506 22.40 -5.32 26.61
N PRO A 507 21.76 -6.48 26.39
CA PRO A 507 20.32 -6.72 26.43
C PRO A 507 19.82 -6.92 27.87
N ALA A 508 18.51 -6.76 28.10
CA ALA A 508 17.82 -7.31 29.27
C ALA A 508 17.02 -8.54 28.86
N VAL A 509 17.23 -9.67 29.55
CA VAL A 509 16.69 -10.97 29.15
C VAL A 509 16.14 -11.74 30.36
N VAL A 510 14.98 -12.36 30.16
CA VAL A 510 14.37 -13.33 31.06
C VAL A 510 13.92 -14.55 30.27
N MET A 511 14.35 -15.74 30.68
CA MET A 511 14.16 -17.00 29.98
C MET A 511 13.16 -17.89 30.71
N VAL A 512 12.31 -18.58 29.99
CA VAL A 512 11.46 -19.65 30.54
C VAL A 512 12.37 -20.78 31.03
N ASP A 513 12.14 -21.28 32.24
CA ASP A 513 13.01 -22.28 32.88
C ASP A 513 13.06 -23.60 32.10
N GLN A 514 11.94 -23.96 31.50
CA GLN A 514 11.79 -25.19 30.76
C GLN A 514 12.19 -25.04 29.28
N PRO A 515 12.93 -26.03 28.73
CA PRO A 515 13.28 -26.05 27.32
C PRO A 515 12.01 -26.15 26.47
N VAL A 516 11.99 -25.39 25.36
CA VAL A 516 10.82 -25.35 24.49
C VAL A 516 10.89 -26.41 23.41
N GLY A 517 12.08 -26.68 22.85
CA GLY A 517 12.40 -27.76 21.89
C GLY A 517 11.54 -27.82 20.60
N GLY A 518 12.16 -27.95 19.44
CA GLY A 518 11.45 -28.08 18.15
C GLY A 518 10.71 -26.81 17.72
N ASP A 519 9.67 -26.99 16.90
CA ASP A 519 8.80 -25.90 16.43
C ASP A 519 7.75 -25.55 17.49
N CYS A 520 7.52 -24.25 17.72
CA CYS A 520 6.57 -23.77 18.71
C CYS A 520 5.91 -22.45 18.29
N THR A 521 4.75 -22.17 18.87
CA THR A 521 4.04 -20.89 18.77
C THR A 521 4.15 -20.16 20.09
N ILE A 522 4.76 -18.97 20.08
CA ILE A 522 4.83 -18.07 21.23
C ILE A 522 3.76 -16.99 21.05
N SER A 523 2.87 -16.83 22.02
CA SER A 523 1.85 -15.77 22.05
C SER A 523 2.05 -14.92 23.29
N VAL A 524 2.16 -13.60 23.15
CA VAL A 524 2.35 -12.66 24.27
C VAL A 524 1.84 -11.27 23.87
N LYS A 525 1.37 -10.50 24.85
CA LYS A 525 1.09 -9.07 24.70
C LYS A 525 2.27 -8.28 25.27
N ALA A 526 2.80 -7.33 24.51
CA ALA A 526 3.90 -6.48 24.96
C ALA A 526 3.52 -5.00 24.88
N ARG A 527 4.02 -4.20 25.82
CA ARG A 527 3.87 -2.75 25.87
C ARG A 527 5.20 -2.11 26.25
N LYS A 528 5.77 -1.27 25.38
CA LYS A 528 6.91 -0.41 25.72
C LYS A 528 6.46 0.68 26.71
N THR A 529 7.22 0.87 27.78
CA THR A 529 6.96 1.88 28.83
C THR A 529 8.05 2.96 28.90
N GLY A 530 9.22 2.72 28.30
CA GLY A 530 10.34 3.68 28.22
C GLY A 530 11.49 3.18 27.35
N GLY A 531 12.51 4.03 27.13
CA GLY A 531 13.74 3.68 26.40
C GLY A 531 13.71 3.94 24.89
N SER A 532 14.81 3.64 24.20
CA SER A 532 15.08 4.07 22.82
C SER A 532 14.71 3.01 21.77
N GLU A 533 14.86 1.73 22.10
CA GLU A 533 14.79 0.60 21.14
C GLU A 533 13.47 -0.23 21.28
N GLY A 534 13.53 -1.56 21.27
CA GLY A 534 12.36 -2.45 21.23
C GLY A 534 12.36 -3.63 22.21
N PHE A 535 11.31 -4.44 22.12
CA PHE A 535 11.19 -5.72 22.81
C PHE A 535 11.75 -6.86 21.96
N LEU A 536 12.25 -7.90 22.64
CA LEU A 536 12.82 -9.11 22.09
C LEU A 536 11.92 -10.29 22.47
N ILE A 537 11.64 -11.16 21.50
CA ILE A 537 11.08 -12.49 21.75
C ILE A 537 12.17 -13.50 21.42
N LEU A 538 12.65 -14.20 22.44
CA LEU A 538 13.77 -15.13 22.32
C LEU A 538 13.20 -16.53 22.10
N PHE A 539 13.79 -17.25 21.14
CA PHE A 539 13.44 -18.63 20.85
C PHE A 539 14.73 -19.40 20.49
N ARG A 540 14.79 -20.68 20.87
CA ARG A 540 15.97 -21.54 20.65
C ARG A 540 17.27 -20.95 21.22
N SER A 541 17.18 -20.21 22.32
CA SER A 541 18.34 -19.66 23.02
C SER A 541 18.94 -20.74 23.93
N GLY A 542 20.23 -21.02 23.79
CA GLY A 542 20.97 -21.92 24.67
C GLY A 542 21.25 -21.28 26.02
N ASP A 543 21.68 -22.06 27.00
CA ASP A 543 22.02 -21.57 28.37
C ASP A 543 23.27 -20.65 28.43
N GLY A 544 23.63 -19.99 27.31
CA GLY A 544 24.74 -19.04 27.24
C GLY A 544 25.16 -18.73 25.81
N SER A 545 24.54 -17.73 25.20
CA SER A 545 25.10 -16.95 24.08
C SER A 545 24.56 -15.54 24.12
#